data_AF-A0A1V6H222-F1
#
_entry.id   AF-A0A1V6H222-F1
#
_cell.length_a   1.000
_cell.length_b   1.000
_cell.length_c   1.000
_cell.angle_alpha   90.00
_cell.angle_beta   90.00
_cell.angle_gamma   90.00
#
_symmetry.space_group_name_H-M   'P 1'
#
loop_
_entity.id
_entity.type
_entity.pdbx_description
1 polymer ?
#
loop_
_entity_poly.entity_id
_entity_poly.type
_entity_poly.pdbx_seq_one_letter_code
_entity_poly.pdbx_strand_id
1 'polypeptide(L)'
;MRFGNHKTVGQDPNYFSLLEAMNADGCVVCRLADRQLERIIDSLRYERIDDYEIRRKIHQSGGFCREHALRILEQGDPLLHAIIYSRLFEQKVETLRSGEDIASRRSSSDGRKRFGAREGLRAPNGSECLICEGLRELEDRVLPLIPMFYDCDETFRKAFDERGHLCVPHLEAVFSKSKPDASPNGILSAQIRKYDQLARHLREIERKFDYRYCNETSCEDEKKAWRLAVALWTGC
;
A
#
# COMPACT_ATOMS: atom_id res chain seq x y z
N MET A 1 14.03 -34.88 -0.60
CA MET A 1 12.81 -35.21 -1.36
C MET A 1 11.97 -33.95 -1.51
N ARG A 2 11.47 -33.73 -2.75
CA ARG A 2 10.51 -32.71 -3.22
C ARG A 2 11.08 -31.36 -3.71
N PHE A 3 11.36 -31.41 -5.02
CA PHE A 3 11.47 -30.39 -6.05
C PHE A 3 10.71 -29.08 -5.79
N GLY A 4 11.42 -27.95 -5.90
CA GLY A 4 10.83 -26.63 -6.10
C GLY A 4 11.06 -26.19 -7.55
N ASN A 5 9.99 -26.09 -8.32
CA ASN A 5 9.98 -25.69 -9.72
C ASN A 5 10.67 -24.33 -9.93
N HIS A 6 11.78 -24.32 -10.65
CA HIS A 6 12.28 -23.12 -11.32
C HIS A 6 11.28 -22.74 -12.42
N LYS A 7 10.25 -21.96 -12.10
CA LYS A 7 9.51 -21.23 -13.12
C LYS A 7 10.52 -20.32 -13.83
N THR A 8 10.60 -20.43 -15.15
CA THR A 8 11.40 -19.51 -15.96
C THR A 8 10.86 -18.09 -15.74
N VAL A 9 11.76 -17.11 -15.58
CA VAL A 9 11.43 -15.71 -15.22
C VAL A 9 10.29 -15.14 -16.10
N GLY A 10 10.26 -15.49 -17.40
CA GLY A 10 9.23 -15.08 -18.35
C GLY A 10 7.89 -15.82 -18.28
N GLN A 11 7.65 -16.71 -17.30
CA GLN A 11 6.36 -17.40 -17.09
C GLN A 11 5.69 -17.04 -15.76
N ASP A 12 6.29 -16.18 -14.93
CA ASP A 12 5.69 -15.74 -13.68
C ASP A 12 4.63 -14.65 -13.93
N PRO A 13 3.35 -14.82 -13.52
CA PRO A 13 2.35 -13.77 -13.66
C PRO A 13 2.73 -12.43 -13.01
N ASN A 14 3.55 -12.48 -11.94
CA ASN A 14 4.04 -11.27 -11.27
C ASN A 14 5.07 -10.53 -12.12
N TYR A 15 5.84 -11.23 -12.97
CA TYR A 15 6.79 -10.61 -13.90
C TYR A 15 6.07 -9.65 -14.86
N PHE A 16 5.02 -10.15 -15.53
CA PHE A 16 4.23 -9.33 -16.45
C PHE A 16 3.48 -8.21 -15.72
N SER A 17 2.96 -8.49 -14.52
CA SER A 17 2.28 -7.47 -13.70
C SER A 17 3.22 -6.32 -13.32
N LEU A 18 4.46 -6.62 -12.94
CA LEU A 18 5.47 -5.62 -12.61
C LEU A 18 5.89 -4.81 -13.84
N LEU A 19 6.13 -5.47 -14.99
CA LEU A 19 6.45 -4.77 -16.25
C LEU A 19 5.32 -3.83 -16.67
N GLU A 20 4.07 -4.31 -16.63
CA GLU A 20 2.91 -3.49 -16.97
C GLU A 20 2.79 -2.29 -16.02
N ALA A 21 3.10 -2.48 -14.73
CA ALA A 21 3.06 -1.40 -13.75
C ALA A 21 4.08 -0.29 -14.01
N MET A 22 5.17 -0.56 -14.74
CA MET A 22 6.18 0.42 -15.15
C MET A 22 5.72 1.33 -16.30
N ASN A 23 4.59 1.04 -16.96
CA ASN A 23 4.10 1.85 -18.09
C ASN A 23 3.50 3.20 -17.68
N ALA A 24 3.37 3.48 -16.38
CA ALA A 24 2.83 4.73 -15.86
C ALA A 24 3.65 5.23 -14.67
N ASP A 25 3.61 6.55 -14.45
CA ASP A 25 4.36 7.24 -13.40
C ASP A 25 3.93 6.78 -12.00
N GLY A 26 4.90 6.63 -11.09
CA GLY A 26 4.67 6.25 -9.70
C GLY A 26 5.30 4.91 -9.31
N CYS A 27 5.06 4.49 -8.08
CA CYS A 27 5.64 3.25 -7.57
C CYS A 27 4.98 2.01 -8.20
N VAL A 28 5.80 1.09 -8.73
CA VAL A 28 5.31 -0.16 -9.33
C VAL A 28 4.59 -1.05 -8.31
N VAL A 29 5.03 -1.07 -7.05
CA VAL A 29 4.42 -1.89 -5.99
C VAL A 29 3.13 -1.24 -5.50
N CYS A 30 3.12 0.07 -5.21
CA CYS A 30 1.88 0.80 -4.90
C CYS A 30 0.80 0.59 -5.96
N ARG A 31 1.17 0.61 -7.25
CA ARG A 31 0.20 0.39 -8.34
C ARG A 31 -0.41 -1.02 -8.28
N LEU A 32 0.40 -2.04 -8.00
CA LEU A 32 -0.12 -3.39 -7.82
C LEU A 32 -0.99 -3.48 -6.56
N ALA A 33 -0.64 -2.77 -5.49
CA ALA A 33 -1.42 -2.69 -4.26
C ALA A 33 -2.79 -2.04 -4.51
N ASP A 34 -2.85 -0.92 -5.24
CA ASP A 34 -4.11 -0.26 -5.62
C ASP A 34 -5.01 -1.19 -6.45
N ARG A 35 -4.45 -1.91 -7.44
CA ARG A 35 -5.20 -2.91 -8.22
C ARG A 35 -5.71 -4.06 -7.33
N GLN A 36 -4.93 -4.47 -6.34
CA GLN A 36 -5.33 -5.52 -5.40
C GLN A 36 -6.44 -5.02 -4.46
N LEU A 37 -6.36 -3.77 -4.00
CA LEU A 37 -7.41 -3.10 -3.23
C LEU A 37 -8.72 -3.10 -4.02
N GLU A 38 -8.70 -2.63 -5.26
CA GLU A 38 -9.88 -2.61 -6.15
C GLU A 38 -10.48 -4.00 -6.31
N ARG A 39 -9.66 -5.03 -6.58
CA ARG A 39 -10.12 -6.42 -6.69
C ARG A 39 -10.76 -6.94 -5.40
N ILE A 40 -10.18 -6.61 -4.23
CA ILE A 40 -10.76 -7.01 -2.95
C ILE A 40 -12.12 -6.33 -2.76
N ILE A 41 -12.22 -5.03 -3.04
CA ILE A 41 -13.47 -4.27 -2.94
C ILE A 41 -14.52 -4.85 -3.91
N ASP A 42 -14.18 -5.07 -5.17
CA ASP A 42 -15.10 -5.65 -6.16
C ASP A 42 -15.57 -7.05 -5.76
N SER A 43 -14.66 -7.90 -5.28
CA SER A 43 -15.02 -9.24 -4.78
C SER A 43 -15.99 -9.15 -3.59
N LEU A 44 -15.76 -8.20 -2.67
CA LEU A 44 -16.67 -7.93 -1.56
C LEU A 44 -18.05 -7.45 -2.01
N ARG A 45 -18.17 -6.72 -3.12
CA ARG A 45 -19.45 -6.20 -3.64
C ARG A 45 -20.25 -7.25 -4.39
N TYR A 46 -19.60 -7.99 -5.30
CA TYR A 46 -20.29 -8.80 -6.30
C TYR A 46 -20.34 -10.31 -5.98
N GLU A 47 -19.31 -10.85 -5.34
CA GLU A 47 -19.15 -12.31 -5.20
C GLU A 47 -19.39 -12.81 -3.78
N ARG A 48 -19.12 -11.97 -2.76
CA ARG A 48 -18.80 -12.44 -1.40
C ARG A 48 -19.51 -11.73 -0.27
N ILE A 49 -20.56 -10.97 -0.58
CA ILE A 49 -21.41 -10.43 0.49
C ILE A 49 -21.91 -11.59 1.35
N ASP A 50 -22.33 -12.73 0.82
CA ASP A 50 -22.87 -13.86 1.61
C ASP A 50 -21.83 -14.91 2.05
N ASP A 51 -20.55 -14.71 1.74
CA ASP A 51 -19.48 -15.62 2.17
C ASP A 51 -19.27 -15.52 3.69
N TYR A 52 -19.62 -16.60 4.39
CA TYR A 52 -19.52 -16.69 5.84
C TYR A 52 -18.08 -16.48 6.35
N GLU A 53 -17.07 -17.00 5.65
CA GLU A 53 -15.67 -16.89 6.08
C GLU A 53 -15.18 -15.45 5.99
N ILE A 54 -15.54 -14.74 4.93
CA ILE A 54 -15.17 -13.32 4.74
C ILE A 54 -15.84 -12.44 5.78
N ARG A 55 -17.15 -12.59 5.99
CA ARG A 55 -17.86 -11.86 7.05
C ARG A 55 -17.23 -12.13 8.41
N ARG A 56 -16.90 -13.40 8.69
CA ARG A 56 -16.24 -13.80 9.94
C ARG A 56 -14.88 -13.10 10.11
N LYS A 57 -14.02 -13.09 9.07
CA LYS A 57 -12.73 -12.39 9.10
C LYS A 57 -12.88 -10.89 9.38
N ILE A 58 -13.83 -10.23 8.70
CA ILE A 58 -14.10 -8.80 8.89
C ILE A 58 -14.58 -8.52 10.32
N HIS A 59 -15.49 -9.34 10.86
CA HIS A 59 -15.96 -9.15 12.24
C HIS A 59 -14.87 -9.45 13.28
N GLN A 60 -14.03 -10.46 13.06
CA GLN A 60 -12.91 -10.78 13.96
C GLN A 60 -11.83 -9.68 13.99
N SER A 61 -11.70 -8.91 12.91
CA SER A 61 -10.85 -7.72 12.82
C SER A 61 -11.55 -6.43 13.26
N GLY A 62 -12.79 -6.51 13.76
CA GLY A 62 -13.53 -5.33 14.21
C GLY A 62 -13.92 -4.39 13.06
N GLY A 63 -13.92 -4.87 11.82
CA GLY A 63 -14.19 -4.10 10.62
C GLY A 63 -12.91 -3.71 9.84
N PHE A 64 -13.03 -2.69 9.00
CA PHE A 64 -11.90 -2.14 8.26
C PHE A 64 -11.15 -1.10 9.09
N CYS A 65 -9.85 -0.95 8.83
CA CYS A 65 -9.09 0.16 9.42
C CYS A 65 -9.64 1.50 8.87
N ARG A 66 -9.37 2.61 9.56
CA ARG A 66 -9.87 3.94 9.18
C ARG A 66 -9.61 4.26 7.70
N GLU A 67 -8.41 3.94 7.22
CA GLU A 67 -7.99 4.25 5.85
C GLU A 67 -8.81 3.47 4.81
N HIS A 68 -8.85 2.14 4.94
CA HIS A 68 -9.62 1.30 4.01
C HIS A 68 -11.12 1.50 4.14
N ALA A 69 -11.63 1.82 5.33
CA ALA A 69 -13.03 2.19 5.52
C ALA A 69 -13.40 3.43 4.69
N LEU A 70 -12.53 4.45 4.66
CA LEU A 70 -12.76 5.66 3.87
C LEU A 70 -12.62 5.40 2.37
N ARG A 71 -11.65 4.57 1.95
CA ARG A 71 -11.50 4.17 0.54
C ARG A 71 -12.72 3.42 0.02
N ILE A 72 -13.27 2.48 0.79
CA ILE A 72 -14.50 1.77 0.42
C ILE A 72 -15.69 2.75 0.37
N LEU A 73 -15.76 3.71 1.29
CA LEU A 73 -16.82 4.71 1.32
C LEU A 73 -16.83 5.58 0.05
N GLU A 74 -15.66 6.00 -0.43
CA GLU A 74 -15.51 6.78 -1.67
C GLU A 74 -16.06 6.06 -2.91
N GLN A 75 -16.03 4.72 -2.94
CA GLN A 75 -16.54 3.93 -4.06
C GLN A 75 -18.06 3.69 -4.04
N GLY A 76 -18.75 4.03 -2.93
CA GLY A 76 -20.21 4.14 -2.89
C GLY A 76 -20.98 2.81 -3.04
N ASP A 77 -20.85 1.91 -2.06
CA ASP A 77 -21.72 0.71 -1.96
C ASP A 77 -22.49 0.66 -0.62
N PRO A 78 -23.69 1.25 -0.54
CA PRO A 78 -24.45 1.31 0.71
C PRO A 78 -24.77 -0.07 1.31
N LEU A 79 -24.92 -1.11 0.48
CA LEU A 79 -25.28 -2.46 0.93
C LEU A 79 -24.11 -3.13 1.65
N LEU A 80 -22.92 -3.09 1.05
CA LEU A 80 -21.70 -3.61 1.68
C LEU A 80 -21.48 -2.97 3.07
N HIS A 81 -21.63 -1.65 3.14
CA HIS A 81 -21.50 -0.91 4.40
C HIS A 81 -22.57 -1.32 5.41
N ALA A 82 -23.84 -1.42 5.00
CA ALA A 82 -24.92 -1.81 5.90
C ALA A 82 -24.68 -3.21 6.50
N ILE A 83 -24.24 -4.18 5.71
CA ILE A 83 -24.01 -5.55 6.16
C ILE A 83 -22.87 -5.64 7.16
N ILE A 84 -21.75 -4.95 6.90
CA ILE A 84 -20.58 -4.99 7.78
C ILE A 84 -20.83 -4.19 9.06
N TYR A 85 -21.32 -2.95 8.94
CA TYR A 85 -21.41 -2.06 10.08
C TYR A 85 -22.62 -2.31 10.97
N SER A 86 -23.76 -2.79 10.46
CA SER A 86 -24.92 -3.14 11.30
C SER A 86 -24.53 -4.12 12.40
N ARG A 87 -23.87 -5.22 12.03
CA ARG A 87 -23.45 -6.26 12.96
C ARG A 87 -22.39 -5.80 13.96
N LEU A 88 -21.47 -4.91 13.54
CA LEU A 88 -20.48 -4.30 14.43
C LEU A 88 -21.13 -3.37 15.46
N PHE A 89 -22.11 -2.55 15.04
CA PHE A 89 -22.86 -1.70 15.95
C PHE A 89 -23.76 -2.50 16.89
N GLU A 90 -24.43 -3.54 16.40
CA GLU A 90 -25.21 -4.48 17.24
C GLU A 90 -24.33 -5.11 18.32
N GLN A 91 -23.15 -5.61 17.95
CA GLN A 91 -22.19 -6.16 18.91
C GLN A 91 -21.76 -5.11 19.93
N LYS A 92 -21.46 -3.88 19.47
CA LYS A 92 -21.04 -2.79 20.36
C LYS A 92 -22.14 -2.40 21.34
N VAL A 93 -23.40 -2.35 20.89
CA VAL A 93 -24.56 -2.08 21.75
C VAL A 93 -24.70 -3.18 22.80
N GLU A 94 -24.53 -4.44 22.43
CA GLU A 94 -24.60 -5.55 23.38
C GLU A 94 -23.50 -5.48 24.45
N THR A 95 -22.24 -5.20 24.05
CA THR A 95 -21.13 -5.02 25.00
C THR A 95 -21.34 -3.80 25.92
N LEU A 96 -21.99 -2.75 25.43
CA LEU A 96 -22.34 -1.59 26.25
C LEU A 96 -23.47 -1.93 27.26
N ARG A 97 -24.43 -2.76 26.86
CA ARG A 97 -25.52 -3.24 27.73
C ARG A 97 -25.04 -4.22 28.80
N SER A 98 -24.10 -5.11 28.46
CA SER A 98 -23.48 -6.05 29.40
C SER A 98 -22.58 -5.36 30.45
N GLY A 99 -22.21 -4.10 30.22
CA GLY A 99 -21.38 -3.31 31.13
C GLY A 99 -19.88 -3.67 31.09
N GLU A 100 -19.48 -4.63 30.25
CA GLU A 100 -18.10 -5.14 30.12
C GLU A 100 -17.11 -4.05 29.68
N ASP A 101 -17.56 -3.09 28.87
CA ASP A 101 -16.73 -2.01 28.31
C ASP A 101 -16.52 -0.81 29.25
N ILE A 102 -17.50 -0.53 30.13
CA ILE A 102 -17.48 0.67 30.99
C ILE A 102 -16.91 0.32 32.37
N ALA A 103 -17.13 -0.89 32.86
CA ALA A 103 -16.57 -1.37 34.13
C ALA A 103 -15.04 -1.51 34.07
N SER A 104 -14.49 -2.01 32.95
CA SER A 104 -13.04 -2.19 32.75
C SER A 104 -12.25 -0.88 32.60
N ARG A 105 -12.91 0.21 32.14
CA ARG A 105 -12.29 1.54 32.02
C ARG A 105 -12.34 2.37 33.30
N ARG A 106 -13.22 2.02 34.26
CA ARG A 106 -13.34 2.69 35.56
C ARG A 106 -12.33 2.20 36.60
N SER A 107 -11.74 1.01 36.41
CA SER A 107 -10.74 0.45 37.34
C SER A 107 -9.29 0.84 37.03
N SER A 108 -9.02 1.51 35.91
CA SER A 108 -7.67 1.93 35.54
C SER A 108 -7.41 3.39 35.95
N SER A 109 -7.07 3.59 37.23
CA SER A 109 -6.63 4.89 37.79
C SER A 109 -5.20 5.28 37.38
N ASP A 110 -4.68 4.77 36.27
CA ASP A 110 -3.36 5.16 35.75
C ASP A 110 -3.54 6.03 34.50
N GLY A 111 -3.64 7.34 34.74
CA GLY A 111 -3.88 8.40 33.75
C GLY A 111 -2.72 8.68 32.80
N ARG A 112 -1.86 7.69 32.50
CA ARG A 112 -0.68 7.86 31.64
C ARG A 112 -0.54 6.72 30.64
N LYS A 113 -1.45 6.66 29.67
CA LYS A 113 -1.25 6.00 28.36
C LYS A 113 -2.46 6.29 27.45
N ARG A 114 -2.69 7.56 27.12
CA ARG A 114 -3.62 7.90 26.02
C ARG A 114 -2.96 8.90 25.08
N PHE A 115 -3.03 8.57 23.80
CA PHE A 115 -2.61 9.35 22.63
C PHE A 115 -1.11 9.41 22.35
N GLY A 116 -0.46 8.25 22.29
CA GLY A 116 0.79 8.07 21.54
C GLY A 116 0.49 7.56 20.13
N ALA A 117 0.59 8.46 19.15
CA ALA A 117 0.98 8.25 17.75
C ALA A 117 0.51 6.99 16.96
N ARG A 118 -0.26 7.27 15.90
CA ARG A 118 -0.13 6.68 14.55
C ARG A 118 -0.46 5.20 14.29
N GLU A 119 -0.97 4.43 15.23
CA GLU A 119 -1.57 3.13 14.89
C GLU A 119 -3.05 3.32 14.58
N GLY A 120 -3.39 3.31 13.28
CA GLY A 120 -4.76 3.21 12.81
C GLY A 120 -5.46 2.08 13.57
N LEU A 121 -6.70 2.35 14.02
CA LEU A 121 -7.48 1.48 14.92
C LEU A 121 -7.24 -0.01 14.62
N ARG A 122 -6.37 -0.67 15.39
CA ARG A 122 -6.28 -2.12 15.40
C ARG A 122 -7.54 -2.66 16.06
N ALA A 123 -8.03 -3.79 15.57
CA ALA A 123 -9.06 -4.56 16.22
C ALA A 123 -8.74 -4.74 17.72
N PRO A 124 -9.75 -4.88 18.60
CA PRO A 124 -9.53 -5.28 20.00
C PRO A 124 -8.64 -6.52 20.16
N ASN A 125 -8.57 -7.36 19.12
CA ASN A 125 -7.86 -8.63 19.08
C ASN A 125 -6.44 -8.52 18.47
N GLY A 126 -6.02 -7.33 18.04
CA GLY A 126 -4.73 -7.10 17.36
C GLY A 126 -4.65 -7.63 15.92
N SER A 127 -5.72 -8.23 15.39
CA SER A 127 -5.82 -8.65 13.99
C SER A 127 -5.88 -7.45 13.05
N GLU A 128 -5.20 -7.55 11.91
CA GLU A 128 -5.26 -6.52 10.87
C GLU A 128 -6.56 -6.60 10.08
N CYS A 129 -6.88 -5.51 9.36
CA CYS A 129 -8.06 -5.47 8.52
C CYS A 129 -7.90 -6.40 7.31
N LEU A 130 -8.99 -7.00 6.80
CA LEU A 130 -8.95 -7.94 5.66
C LEU A 130 -8.18 -7.39 4.44
N ILE A 131 -8.33 -6.09 4.16
CA ILE A 131 -7.64 -5.44 3.04
C ILE A 131 -6.15 -5.31 3.34
N CYS A 132 -5.80 -4.88 4.55
CA CYS A 132 -4.43 -4.83 5.05
C CYS A 132 -3.76 -6.22 4.87
N GLU A 133 -4.49 -7.27 5.30
CA GLU A 133 -4.40 -8.70 4.92
C GLU A 133 -3.76 -8.90 3.56
N GLY A 134 -4.60 -8.70 2.55
CA GLY A 134 -4.27 -8.96 1.16
C GLY A 134 -3.19 -8.05 0.57
N LEU A 135 -3.07 -6.80 1.04
CA LEU A 135 -2.01 -5.90 0.58
C LEU A 135 -0.64 -6.35 1.09
N ARG A 136 -0.53 -6.76 2.35
CA ARG A 136 0.70 -7.32 2.92
C ARG A 136 1.10 -8.60 2.20
N GLU A 137 0.15 -9.51 1.96
CA GLU A 137 0.39 -10.76 1.22
C GLU A 137 0.87 -10.52 -0.22
N LEU A 138 0.32 -9.49 -0.88
CA LEU A 138 0.81 -9.06 -2.19
C LEU A 138 2.26 -8.58 -2.09
N GLU A 139 2.56 -7.68 -1.16
CA GLU A 139 3.91 -7.14 -0.97
C GLU A 139 4.95 -8.23 -0.66
N ASP A 140 4.62 -9.14 0.25
CA ASP A 140 5.46 -10.30 0.60
C ASP A 140 5.77 -11.18 -0.61
N ARG A 141 4.84 -11.25 -1.57
CA ARG A 141 5.02 -12.01 -2.81
C ARG A 141 5.85 -11.26 -3.84
N VAL A 142 5.62 -9.96 -4.03
CA VAL A 142 6.21 -9.21 -5.16
C VAL A 142 7.56 -8.58 -4.83
N LEU A 143 7.79 -8.11 -3.60
CA LEU A 143 9.02 -7.41 -3.22
C LEU A 143 10.29 -8.24 -3.45
N PRO A 144 10.35 -9.54 -3.08
CA PRO A 144 11.54 -10.36 -3.31
C PRO A 144 11.81 -10.63 -4.80
N LEU A 145 10.78 -10.53 -5.65
CA LEU A 145 10.91 -10.82 -7.08
C LEU A 145 11.56 -9.67 -7.85
N ILE A 146 11.43 -8.43 -7.38
CA ILE A 146 11.99 -7.24 -8.04
C ILE A 146 13.52 -7.34 -8.22
N PRO A 147 14.34 -7.54 -7.17
CA PRO A 147 15.78 -7.69 -7.34
C PRO A 147 16.13 -8.94 -8.15
N MET A 148 15.42 -10.05 -7.96
CA MET A 148 15.62 -11.28 -8.71
C MET A 148 15.42 -11.07 -10.23
N PHE A 149 14.34 -10.41 -10.64
CA PHE A 149 14.06 -10.11 -12.04
C PHE A 149 15.01 -9.06 -12.61
N TYR A 150 15.37 -8.04 -11.82
CA TYR A 150 16.34 -7.03 -12.22
C TYR A 150 17.73 -7.63 -12.53
N ASP A 151 18.17 -8.60 -11.75
CA ASP A 151 19.48 -9.23 -11.93
C ASP A 151 19.47 -10.28 -13.06
N CYS A 152 18.36 -11.03 -13.20
CA CYS A 152 18.29 -12.18 -14.12
C CYS A 152 17.77 -11.84 -15.52
N ASP A 153 17.07 -10.71 -15.73
CA ASP A 153 16.43 -10.38 -17.01
C ASP A 153 16.73 -8.95 -17.50
N GLU A 154 17.28 -8.87 -18.72
CA GLU A 154 17.69 -7.60 -19.32
C GLU A 154 16.49 -6.70 -19.70
N THR A 155 15.37 -7.29 -20.10
CA THR A 155 14.16 -6.55 -20.49
C THR A 155 13.55 -5.87 -19.28
N PHE A 156 13.43 -6.60 -18.18
CA PHE A 156 12.99 -6.08 -16.90
C PHE A 156 13.92 -4.99 -16.39
N ARG A 157 15.24 -5.22 -16.45
CA ARG A 157 16.22 -4.22 -16.04
C ARG A 157 16.08 -2.93 -16.84
N LYS A 158 15.98 -3.00 -18.16
CA LYS A 158 15.78 -1.83 -19.04
C LYS A 158 14.48 -1.10 -18.72
N ALA A 159 13.37 -1.82 -18.62
CA ALA A 159 12.08 -1.24 -18.27
C ALA A 159 12.10 -0.56 -16.90
N PHE A 160 12.75 -1.21 -15.91
CA PHE A 160 12.94 -0.63 -14.59
C PHE A 160 13.78 0.63 -14.69
N ASP A 161 14.96 0.58 -15.32
CA ASP A 161 15.87 1.73 -15.47
C ASP A 161 15.18 2.94 -16.12
N GLU A 162 14.37 2.72 -17.17
CA GLU A 162 13.69 3.78 -17.91
C GLU A 162 12.50 4.38 -17.15
N ARG A 163 11.60 3.54 -16.60
CA ARG A 163 10.31 4.01 -16.06
C ARG A 163 9.92 3.42 -14.71
N GLY A 164 10.53 2.31 -14.28
CA GLY A 164 10.21 1.69 -12.99
C GLY A 164 10.63 2.57 -11.81
N HIS A 165 9.68 2.97 -10.98
CA HIS A 165 9.96 3.66 -9.72
C HIS A 165 9.51 2.80 -8.53
N LEU A 166 10.22 2.96 -7.41
CA LEU A 166 9.79 2.56 -6.08
C LEU A 166 9.55 3.84 -5.26
N CYS A 167 8.54 3.84 -4.40
CA CYS A 167 8.40 4.85 -3.36
C CYS A 167 9.44 4.60 -2.26
N VAL A 168 9.67 5.55 -1.37
CA VAL A 168 10.64 5.43 -0.27
C VAL A 168 10.34 4.18 0.59
N PRO A 169 9.10 3.94 1.06
CA PRO A 169 8.78 2.73 1.82
C PRO A 169 9.08 1.42 1.07
N HIS A 170 8.70 1.31 -0.21
CA HIS A 170 8.92 0.08 -0.97
C HIS A 170 10.38 -0.10 -1.38
N LEU A 171 11.13 0.98 -1.57
CA LEU A 171 12.57 0.90 -1.76
C LEU A 171 13.23 0.29 -0.51
N GLU A 172 12.94 0.85 0.67
CA GLU A 172 13.43 0.31 1.95
C GLU A 172 12.99 -1.14 2.16
N ALA A 173 11.74 -1.46 1.83
CA ALA A 173 11.21 -2.81 1.95
C ALA A 173 11.95 -3.81 1.05
N VAL A 174 12.25 -3.45 -0.21
CA VAL A 174 13.06 -4.28 -1.11
C VAL A 174 14.42 -4.61 -0.48
N PHE A 175 15.11 -3.63 0.10
CA PHE A 175 16.41 -3.88 0.76
C PHE A 175 16.28 -4.69 2.04
N SER A 176 15.27 -4.42 2.87
CA SER A 176 15.06 -5.16 4.12
C SER A 176 14.74 -6.66 3.92
N LYS A 177 14.11 -7.00 2.78
CA LYS A 177 13.71 -8.37 2.42
C LYS A 177 14.71 -9.07 1.50
N SER A 178 15.70 -8.34 0.98
CA SER A 178 16.77 -8.91 0.16
C SER A 178 17.77 -9.67 1.04
N LYS A 179 18.39 -10.71 0.47
CA LYS A 179 19.47 -11.44 1.17
C LYS A 179 20.68 -10.50 1.36
N PRO A 180 21.45 -10.62 2.46
CA PRO A 180 22.61 -9.76 2.73
C PRO A 180 23.65 -9.71 1.60
N ASP A 181 23.83 -10.83 0.88
CA ASP A 181 24.80 -10.94 -0.22
C ASP A 181 24.22 -10.47 -1.57
N ALA A 182 22.90 -10.29 -1.66
CA ALA A 182 22.23 -9.73 -2.81
C ALA A 182 22.00 -8.24 -2.53
N SER A 183 23.05 -7.43 -2.71
CA SER A 183 22.89 -5.96 -2.70
C SER A 183 22.42 -5.52 -4.08
N PRO A 184 21.17 -5.07 -4.27
CA PRO A 184 20.68 -4.67 -5.58
C PRO A 184 21.19 -3.25 -5.93
N ASN A 185 22.52 -3.12 -6.05
CA ASN A 185 23.22 -1.87 -6.31
C ASN A 185 22.75 -1.20 -7.61
N GLY A 186 22.32 -2.00 -8.60
CA GLY A 186 21.72 -1.51 -9.83
C GLY A 186 20.40 -0.77 -9.58
N ILE A 187 19.46 -1.38 -8.83
CA ILE A 187 18.19 -0.77 -8.43
C ILE A 187 18.45 0.53 -7.65
N LEU A 188 19.39 0.50 -6.70
CA LEU A 188 19.73 1.69 -5.91
C LEU A 188 20.20 2.82 -6.81
N SER A 189 21.12 2.53 -7.72
CA SER A 189 21.68 3.51 -8.66
C SER A 189 20.59 4.08 -9.57
N ALA A 190 19.67 3.24 -10.05
CA ALA A 190 18.52 3.66 -10.84
C ALA A 190 17.60 4.60 -10.05
N GLN A 191 17.28 4.27 -8.79
CA GLN A 191 16.43 5.10 -7.95
C GLN A 191 17.07 6.42 -7.53
N ILE A 192 18.37 6.44 -7.25
CA ILE A 192 19.09 7.68 -6.94
C ILE A 192 18.97 8.67 -8.11
N ARG A 193 19.23 8.23 -9.35
CA ARG A 193 19.14 9.10 -10.55
C ARG A 193 17.75 9.71 -10.68
N LYS A 194 16.71 8.90 -10.46
CA LYS A 194 15.30 9.27 -10.56
C LYS A 194 14.85 10.22 -9.46
N TYR A 195 15.21 9.94 -8.20
CA TYR A 195 14.90 10.83 -7.09
C TYR A 195 15.63 12.17 -7.21
N ASP A 196 16.88 12.18 -7.66
CA ASP A 196 17.58 13.44 -7.89
C ASP A 196 16.96 14.26 -9.03
N GLN A 197 16.55 13.61 -10.13
CA GLN A 197 15.79 14.27 -11.19
C GLN A 197 14.49 14.88 -10.66
N LEU A 198 13.72 14.13 -9.87
CA LEU A 198 12.49 14.63 -9.26
C LEU A 198 12.77 15.83 -8.33
N ALA A 199 13.82 15.74 -7.51
CA ALA A 199 14.23 16.83 -6.63
C ALA A 199 14.65 18.08 -7.41
N ARG A 200 15.28 17.94 -8.58
CA ARG A 200 15.56 19.08 -9.48
C ARG A 200 14.28 19.72 -10.00
N HIS A 201 13.29 18.92 -10.43
CA HIS A 201 12.01 19.48 -10.87
C HIS A 201 11.29 20.23 -9.75
N LEU A 202 11.32 19.71 -8.50
CA LEU A 202 10.76 20.42 -7.35
C LEU A 202 11.47 21.74 -7.07
N ARG A 203 12.81 21.79 -7.17
CA ARG A 203 13.59 23.03 -7.04
C ARG A 203 13.25 24.05 -8.14
N GLU A 204 12.97 23.59 -9.35
CA GLU A 204 12.51 24.49 -10.43
C GLU A 204 11.13 25.07 -10.14
N ILE A 205 10.21 24.30 -9.53
CA ILE A 205 8.92 24.82 -9.07
C ILE A 205 9.13 25.90 -7.99
N GLU A 206 9.99 25.64 -7.00
CA GLU A 206 10.33 26.62 -5.96
C GLU A 206 10.92 27.90 -6.57
N ARG A 207 11.86 27.75 -7.53
CA ARG A 207 12.50 28.89 -8.22
C ARG A 207 11.48 29.71 -9.01
N LYS A 208 10.58 29.07 -9.75
CA LYS A 208 9.56 29.73 -10.59
C LYS A 208 8.42 30.34 -9.78
N PHE A 209 8.28 30.00 -8.50
CA PHE A 209 7.36 30.68 -7.59
C PHE A 209 7.83 32.10 -7.23
N ASP A 210 9.13 32.40 -7.36
CA ASP A 210 9.64 33.76 -7.25
C ASP A 210 9.10 34.62 -8.42
N TYR A 211 8.55 35.80 -8.08
CA TYR A 211 7.98 36.75 -9.04
C TYR A 211 8.97 37.15 -10.16
N ARG A 212 10.28 36.99 -9.94
CA ARG A 212 11.31 37.26 -10.95
C ARG A 212 11.33 36.25 -12.09
N TYR A 213 10.86 35.03 -11.85
CA TYR A 213 10.90 33.91 -12.79
C TYR A 213 9.50 33.38 -13.15
N CYS A 214 8.44 34.05 -12.70
CA CYS A 214 7.06 33.59 -12.86
C CYS A 214 6.55 33.53 -14.32
N ASN A 215 7.25 34.22 -15.23
CA ASN A 215 6.92 34.20 -16.67
C ASN A 215 7.56 33.03 -17.42
N GLU A 216 8.42 32.23 -16.77
CA GLU A 216 8.99 31.04 -17.37
C GLU A 216 7.97 29.90 -17.43
N THR A 217 7.87 29.24 -18.58
CA THR A 217 6.95 28.12 -18.76
C THR A 217 7.45 26.89 -18.00
N SER A 218 6.56 26.24 -17.24
CA SER A 218 6.84 24.93 -16.65
C SER A 218 6.74 23.81 -17.68
N CYS A 219 7.69 22.88 -17.68
CA CYS A 219 7.59 21.67 -18.48
C CYS A 219 6.54 20.69 -17.89
N GLU A 220 6.15 19.68 -18.66
CA GLU A 220 5.16 18.70 -18.19
C GLU A 220 5.62 17.92 -16.96
N ASP A 221 6.92 17.62 -16.87
CA ASP A 221 7.47 16.88 -15.73
C ASP A 221 7.45 17.71 -14.44
N GLU A 222 7.72 19.03 -14.52
CA GLU A 222 7.57 19.96 -13.38
C GLU A 222 6.10 20.02 -12.91
N LYS A 223 5.13 20.10 -13.82
CA LYS A 223 3.71 20.17 -13.46
C LYS A 223 3.22 18.93 -12.70
N LYS A 224 3.84 17.78 -12.93
CA LYS A 224 3.52 16.49 -12.28
C LYS A 224 4.40 16.20 -11.07
N ALA A 225 5.60 16.78 -10.99
CA ALA A 225 6.62 16.46 -10.00
C ALA A 225 6.11 16.53 -8.55
N TRP A 226 5.34 17.56 -8.18
CA TRP A 226 4.83 17.68 -6.80
C TRP A 226 3.87 16.56 -6.40
N ARG A 227 3.00 16.10 -7.31
CA ARG A 227 2.10 14.95 -7.04
C ARG A 227 2.89 13.65 -6.95
N LEU A 228 3.83 13.46 -7.87
CA LEU A 228 4.70 12.30 -7.89
C LEU A 228 5.58 12.24 -6.63
N ALA A 229 6.08 13.38 -6.16
CA ALA A 229 6.86 13.48 -4.93
C ALA A 229 6.06 13.07 -3.70
N VAL A 230 4.82 13.53 -3.57
CA VAL A 230 3.94 13.07 -2.47
C VAL A 230 3.74 11.56 -2.57
N ALA A 231 3.34 11.04 -3.73
CA ALA A 231 3.10 9.60 -3.91
C ALA A 231 4.33 8.73 -3.63
N LEU A 232 5.52 9.16 -4.09
CA LEU A 232 6.77 8.42 -3.87
C LEU A 232 7.31 8.58 -2.45
N TRP A 233 6.99 9.67 -1.74
CA TRP A 233 7.44 9.86 -0.36
C TRP A 233 6.55 9.12 0.64
N THR A 234 5.23 9.18 0.46
CA THR A 234 4.28 8.56 1.40
C THR A 234 4.13 7.06 1.18
N GLY A 235 4.25 6.59 -0.06
CA GLY A 235 3.76 5.27 -0.43
C GLY A 235 2.24 5.24 -0.60
N CYS A 236 1.70 4.03 -0.74
CA CYS A 236 0.26 3.74 -0.81
C CYS A 236 -0.35 3.67 0.58
#